data_AF-A0A097PQ52-F1
#
_entry.id   AF-A0A097PQ52-F1
#
_cell.length_a   1.000
_cell.length_b   1.000
_cell.length_c   1.000
_cell.angle_alpha   90.00
_cell.angle_beta   90.00
_cell.angle_gamma   90.00
#
_symmetry.space_group_name_H-M   'P 1'
#
loop_
_entity.id
_entity.type
_entity.pdbx_description
1 polymer ?
#
loop_
_entity_poly.entity_id
_entity_poly.type
_entity_poly.pdbx_seq_one_letter_code
_entity_poly.pdbx_strand_id
1 'polypeptide(L)'
;AFSMCFGQDGIGRIRFGDNGSSDQEETPFNLDPTYNISITDIQVGSSIKTGFSALFDSGTSFTYLADPIYTRLAKSFDIQVPDKRDSRLPFEYCYNASSNVNSNIPDVSLLMQGGSRFPIYDPIISFSTQGHIVYCLAVVKGEGMNIIGQNFMTGLRI
;
A
#
# COMPACT_ATOMS: atom_id res chain seq x y z
N ALA A 1 -18.61 -8.65 -14.37
CA ALA A 1 -17.72 -7.69 -13.70
C ALA A 1 -18.37 -7.24 -12.40
N PHE A 2 -17.57 -6.73 -11.46
CA PHE A 2 -18.01 -6.07 -10.25
C PHE A 2 -16.97 -5.03 -9.88
N SER A 3 -17.35 -4.06 -9.05
CA SER A 3 -16.41 -3.12 -8.45
C SER A 3 -16.51 -3.16 -6.92
N MET A 4 -15.40 -2.94 -6.24
CA MET A 4 -15.32 -2.71 -4.81
C MET A 4 -14.86 -1.29 -4.51
N CYS A 5 -15.44 -0.67 -3.49
CA CYS A 5 -15.01 0.63 -3.01
C CYS A 5 -14.85 0.57 -1.49
N PHE A 6 -13.66 0.82 -0.99
CA PHE A 6 -13.36 0.80 0.44
C PHE A 6 -13.36 2.23 0.97
N GLY A 7 -14.45 2.65 1.61
CA GLY A 7 -14.58 4.00 2.15
C GLY A 7 -13.61 4.27 3.30
N GLN A 8 -13.06 5.48 3.35
CA GLN A 8 -12.25 5.95 4.49
C GLN A 8 -13.08 6.07 5.78
N ASP A 9 -14.40 6.10 5.67
CA ASP A 9 -15.37 6.07 6.77
C ASP A 9 -15.56 4.66 7.36
N GLY A 10 -14.83 3.66 6.86
CA GLY A 10 -14.97 2.26 7.25
C GLY A 10 -16.15 1.54 6.59
N ILE A 11 -16.87 2.21 5.67
CA ILE A 11 -18.02 1.64 4.97
C ILE A 11 -17.63 1.32 3.52
N GLY A 12 -17.52 0.03 3.23
CA GLY A 12 -17.29 -0.46 1.86
C GLY A 12 -18.57 -0.63 1.04
N ARG A 13 -18.44 -0.65 -0.29
CA ARG A 13 -19.53 -1.00 -1.23
C ARG A 13 -19.00 -2.00 -2.25
N ILE A 14 -19.83 -2.99 -2.59
CA ILE A 14 -19.63 -3.88 -3.74
C ILE A 14 -20.79 -3.69 -4.71
N ARG A 15 -20.49 -3.57 -6.01
CA ARG A 15 -21.49 -3.43 -7.07
C ARG A 15 -21.27 -4.50 -8.13
N PHE A 16 -22.24 -5.40 -8.28
CA PHE A 16 -22.22 -6.43 -9.31
C PHE A 16 -22.76 -5.87 -10.64
N GLY A 17 -22.14 -6.27 -11.75
CA GLY A 17 -22.46 -5.77 -13.09
C GLY A 17 -21.85 -4.41 -13.41
N ASP A 18 -21.01 -3.87 -12.52
CA ASP A 18 -20.26 -2.64 -12.77
C ASP A 18 -19.02 -2.95 -13.63
N ASN A 19 -18.88 -2.25 -14.76
CA ASN A 19 -17.79 -2.42 -15.72
C ASN A 19 -16.75 -1.28 -15.66
N GLY A 20 -16.82 -0.42 -14.64
CA GLY A 20 -15.94 0.75 -14.57
C GLY A 20 -16.38 1.89 -15.49
N SER A 21 -15.54 2.91 -15.59
CA SER A 21 -15.72 4.04 -16.53
C SER A 21 -14.64 4.00 -17.60
N SER A 22 -14.85 4.68 -18.74
CA SER A 22 -13.91 4.64 -19.87
C SER A 22 -12.55 5.30 -19.60
N ASP A 23 -12.49 6.12 -18.56
CA ASP A 23 -11.29 6.81 -18.06
C ASP A 23 -10.63 6.09 -16.89
N GLN A 24 -11.19 4.96 -16.43
CA GLN A 24 -10.59 4.17 -15.37
C GLN A 24 -9.31 3.51 -15.88
N GLU A 25 -8.24 3.64 -15.09
CA GLU A 25 -6.98 2.96 -15.37
C GLU A 25 -7.11 1.44 -15.13
N GLU A 26 -6.43 0.64 -15.94
CA GLU A 26 -6.55 -0.82 -15.94
C GLU A 26 -5.17 -1.49 -15.96
N THR A 27 -5.11 -2.70 -15.40
CA THR A 27 -3.96 -3.59 -15.51
C THR A 27 -4.45 -5.02 -15.76
N PRO A 28 -3.77 -5.81 -16.59
CA PRO A 28 -4.18 -7.18 -16.85
C PRO A 28 -4.00 -8.06 -15.60
N PHE A 29 -4.95 -8.96 -15.38
CA PHE A 29 -4.74 -10.08 -14.49
C PHE A 29 -3.75 -11.08 -15.11
N ASN A 30 -2.92 -11.66 -14.25
CA ASN A 30 -2.11 -12.81 -14.61
C ASN A 30 -3.00 -14.05 -14.80
N LEU A 31 -2.54 -15.04 -15.59
CA LEU A 31 -3.26 -16.30 -15.81
C LEU A 31 -3.24 -17.19 -14.57
N ASP A 32 -4.01 -16.80 -13.54
CA ASP A 32 -4.11 -17.44 -12.24
C ASP A 32 -5.61 -17.53 -11.86
N PRO A 33 -6.07 -18.56 -11.14
CA PRO A 33 -7.45 -18.62 -10.62
C PRO A 33 -7.78 -17.51 -9.61
N THR A 34 -6.78 -16.77 -9.13
CA THR A 34 -6.90 -15.67 -8.17
C THR A 34 -6.73 -14.29 -8.82
N TYR A 35 -7.10 -13.22 -8.11
CA TYR A 35 -6.89 -11.83 -8.55
C TYR A 35 -5.42 -11.43 -8.42
N ASN A 36 -4.58 -11.99 -9.28
CA ASN A 36 -3.14 -11.78 -9.29
C ASN A 36 -2.77 -10.78 -10.40
N ILE A 37 -1.97 -9.76 -10.08
CA ILE A 37 -1.52 -8.74 -11.04
C ILE A 37 0.00 -8.58 -11.00
N SER A 38 0.55 -7.89 -12.00
CA SER A 38 1.98 -7.59 -12.09
C SER A 38 2.25 -6.10 -11.84
N ILE A 39 3.21 -5.82 -10.97
CA ILE A 39 3.70 -4.49 -10.61
C ILE A 39 5.14 -4.37 -11.12
N THR A 40 5.45 -3.31 -11.86
CA THR A 40 6.80 -3.09 -12.42
C THR A 40 7.69 -2.32 -11.45
N ASP A 41 7.13 -1.30 -10.80
CA ASP A 41 7.87 -0.37 -9.98
C ASP A 41 7.07 0.02 -8.73
N ILE A 42 7.79 0.36 -7.66
CA ILE A 42 7.22 1.06 -6.50
C ILE A 42 7.80 2.46 -6.47
N GLN A 43 6.94 3.47 -6.45
CA GLN A 43 7.35 4.86 -6.33
C GLN A 43 7.32 5.26 -4.86
N VAL A 44 8.45 5.70 -4.32
CA VAL A 44 8.56 6.37 -3.02
C VAL A 44 9.54 7.51 -3.20
N GLY A 45 9.03 8.71 -3.51
CA GLY A 45 9.85 9.82 -4.01
C GLY A 45 10.46 9.53 -5.38
N SER A 46 11.43 8.62 -5.46
CA SER A 46 12.02 8.06 -6.69
C SER A 46 11.47 6.66 -7.01
N SER A 47 11.61 6.23 -8.27
CA SER A 47 11.12 4.91 -8.71
C SER A 47 12.08 3.79 -8.32
N ILE A 48 11.54 2.74 -7.69
CA ILE A 48 12.24 1.51 -7.33
C ILE A 48 11.80 0.40 -8.29
N LYS A 49 12.67 0.10 -9.26
CA LYS A 49 12.49 -1.05 -10.16
C LYS A 49 12.58 -2.35 -9.37
N THR A 50 11.44 -3.00 -9.20
CA THR A 50 11.34 -4.24 -8.41
C THR A 50 10.83 -5.39 -9.26
N GLY A 51 9.77 -5.19 -10.03
CA GLY A 51 9.16 -6.19 -10.90
C GLY A 51 8.67 -7.41 -10.12
N PHE A 52 7.40 -7.44 -9.75
CA PHE A 52 6.83 -8.55 -8.98
C PHE A 52 5.35 -8.74 -9.25
N SER A 53 4.86 -9.96 -9.00
CA SER A 53 3.44 -10.26 -8.99
C SER A 53 2.91 -10.24 -7.57
N ALA A 54 1.67 -9.81 -7.40
CA ALA A 54 0.99 -9.75 -6.11
C ALA A 54 -0.47 -10.17 -6.24
N LEU A 55 -0.96 -10.82 -5.18
CA LEU A 55 -2.38 -11.09 -4.98
C LEU A 55 -3.07 -9.80 -4.49
N PHE A 56 -4.16 -9.40 -5.12
CA PHE A 56 -5.08 -8.40 -4.58
C PHE A 56 -6.11 -9.10 -3.69
N ASP A 57 -5.98 -8.91 -2.38
CA ASP A 57 -6.81 -9.60 -1.40
C ASP A 57 -7.44 -8.61 -0.40
N SER A 58 -8.74 -8.37 -0.57
CA SER A 58 -9.53 -7.57 0.37
C SER A 58 -9.85 -8.29 1.68
N GLY A 59 -9.58 -9.61 1.77
CA GLY A 59 -9.66 -10.39 3.01
C GLY A 59 -8.46 -10.18 3.95
N THR A 60 -7.39 -9.56 3.45
CA THR A 60 -6.19 -9.25 4.25
C THR A 60 -6.14 -7.77 4.59
N SER A 61 -6.03 -7.43 5.89
CA SER A 61 -6.07 -6.05 6.36
C SER A 61 -4.86 -5.21 5.91
N PHE A 62 -3.65 -5.76 5.97
CA PHE A 62 -2.41 -5.08 5.60
C PHE A 62 -1.78 -5.64 4.35
N THR A 63 -0.94 -4.84 3.71
CA THR A 63 -0.12 -5.27 2.58
C THR A 63 1.09 -6.05 3.09
N TYR A 64 1.35 -7.20 2.48
CA TYR A 64 2.51 -8.06 2.78
C TYR A 64 3.43 -8.10 1.56
N LEU A 65 4.72 -7.84 1.74
CA LEU A 65 5.69 -7.92 0.64
C LEU A 65 6.84 -8.84 1.02
N ALA A 66 7.21 -9.75 0.13
CA ALA A 66 8.39 -10.59 0.31
C ALA A 66 9.67 -9.79 0.05
N ASP A 67 10.79 -10.26 0.60
CA ASP A 67 12.09 -9.74 0.20
C ASP A 67 12.44 -10.17 -1.24
N PRO A 68 13.15 -9.32 -2.00
CA PRO A 68 13.78 -8.06 -1.58
C PRO A 68 12.88 -6.81 -1.65
N ILE A 69 11.60 -6.97 -2.04
CA ILE A 69 10.70 -5.85 -2.35
C ILE A 69 10.37 -5.06 -1.07
N TYR A 70 10.00 -5.76 0.00
CA TYR A 70 9.75 -5.15 1.31
C TYR A 70 10.93 -4.29 1.77
N THR A 71 12.14 -4.87 1.81
CA THR A 71 13.33 -4.14 2.28
C THR A 71 13.61 -2.91 1.43
N ARG A 72 13.40 -2.97 0.10
CA ARG A 72 13.62 -1.83 -0.80
C ARG A 72 12.61 -0.71 -0.55
N LEU A 73 11.32 -1.05 -0.49
CA LEU A 73 10.24 -0.10 -0.18
C LEU A 73 10.50 0.57 1.17
N ALA A 74 10.72 -0.23 2.21
CA ALA A 74 10.84 0.27 3.56
C ALA A 74 12.06 1.19 3.75
N LYS A 75 13.22 0.84 3.17
CA LYS A 75 14.40 1.73 3.18
C LYS A 75 14.18 3.02 2.39
N SER A 76 13.52 2.97 1.24
CA SER A 76 13.24 4.17 0.44
C SER A 76 12.28 5.11 1.16
N PHE A 77 11.31 4.55 1.88
CA PHE A 77 10.41 5.30 2.75
C PHE A 77 11.17 5.94 3.92
N ASP A 78 11.98 5.15 4.64
CA ASP A 78 12.74 5.58 5.82
C ASP A 78 13.69 6.76 5.54
N ILE A 79 14.37 6.75 4.39
CA ILE A 79 15.28 7.82 3.98
C ILE A 79 14.55 9.17 3.81
N GLN A 80 13.26 9.15 3.51
CA GLN A 80 12.47 10.36 3.26
C GLN A 80 11.71 10.85 4.49
N VAL A 81 11.63 10.03 5.54
CA VAL A 81 10.95 10.41 6.78
C VAL A 81 11.91 11.22 7.67
N PRO A 82 11.58 12.47 8.02
CA PRO A 82 12.42 13.29 8.89
C PRO A 82 12.32 12.91 10.38
N ASP A 83 11.24 12.23 10.76
CA ASP A 83 10.95 11.88 12.15
C ASP A 83 11.83 10.73 12.64
N LYS A 84 12.11 10.70 13.95
CA LYS A 84 13.01 9.71 14.54
C LYS A 84 12.36 8.33 14.60
N ARG A 85 13.02 7.34 14.00
CA ARG A 85 12.60 5.93 14.04
C ARG A 85 12.53 5.37 15.47
N ASP A 86 11.48 4.61 15.76
CA ASP A 86 11.26 3.85 16.99
C ASP A 86 11.08 2.36 16.66
N SER A 87 12.09 1.55 16.97
CA SER A 87 12.12 0.12 16.65
C SER A 87 11.43 -0.78 17.69
N ARG A 88 10.79 -0.21 18.71
CA ARG A 88 10.17 -0.97 19.81
C ARG A 88 8.73 -1.42 19.52
N LEU A 89 8.21 -1.07 18.35
CA LEU A 89 6.82 -1.25 17.96
C LEU A 89 6.67 -2.43 16.98
N PRO A 90 5.44 -2.97 16.83
CA PRO A 90 5.22 -4.21 16.06
C PRO A 90 5.52 -4.09 14.56
N PHE A 91 5.43 -2.89 13.99
CA PHE A 91 5.92 -2.61 12.64
C PHE A 91 7.40 -2.19 12.70
N GLU A 92 8.19 -2.62 11.72
CA GLU A 92 9.64 -2.41 11.75
C GLU A 92 10.04 -0.95 11.51
N TYR A 93 9.23 -0.20 10.76
CA TYR A 93 9.46 1.19 10.38
C TYR A 93 8.40 2.09 11.00
N CYS A 94 8.58 2.41 12.29
CA CYS A 94 7.75 3.34 13.05
C CYS A 94 8.53 4.60 13.43
N TYR A 95 7.81 5.70 13.64
CA TYR A 95 8.37 7.04 13.84
C TYR A 95 7.60 7.80 14.91
N ASN A 96 8.31 8.51 15.78
CA ASN A 96 7.68 9.43 16.72
C ASN A 96 7.22 10.67 15.96
N ALA A 97 5.91 10.91 15.93
CA ALA A 97 5.34 12.07 15.26
C ALA A 97 5.91 13.37 15.84
N SER A 98 6.46 14.21 14.96
CA SER A 98 6.58 15.63 15.26
C SER A 98 5.23 16.33 15.09
N SER A 99 5.19 17.65 15.24
CA SER A 99 3.96 18.45 15.27
C SER A 99 3.09 18.33 14.00
N ASN A 100 3.63 17.90 12.85
CA ASN A 100 2.89 17.76 11.58
C ASN A 100 3.18 16.43 10.87
N VAL A 101 2.48 15.36 11.27
CA VAL A 101 2.62 14.02 10.67
C VAL A 101 2.37 14.01 9.15
N ASN A 102 1.30 14.65 8.69
CA ASN A 102 0.89 14.58 7.27
C ASN A 102 1.94 15.15 6.31
N SER A 103 2.72 16.15 6.74
CA SER A 103 3.77 16.75 5.90
C SER A 103 5.04 15.89 5.80
N ASN A 104 5.15 14.87 6.67
CA ASN A 104 6.34 14.04 6.81
C ASN A 104 6.18 12.65 6.17
N ILE A 105 4.98 12.32 5.64
CA ILE A 105 4.70 11.03 5.01
C ILE A 105 5.06 11.10 3.53
N PRO A 106 5.99 10.27 3.03
CA PRO A 106 6.29 10.16 1.62
C PRO A 106 5.09 9.63 0.82
N ASP A 107 4.86 10.19 -0.37
CA ASP A 107 3.91 9.64 -1.33
C ASP A 107 4.37 8.25 -1.80
N VAL A 108 3.44 7.29 -1.76
CA VAL A 108 3.67 5.91 -2.23
C VAL A 108 2.68 5.58 -3.34
N SER A 109 3.15 4.93 -4.40
CA SER A 109 2.28 4.36 -5.43
C SER A 109 2.93 3.18 -6.13
N LEU A 110 2.13 2.35 -6.77
CA LEU A 110 2.59 1.21 -7.56
C LEU A 110 2.44 1.54 -9.04
N LEU A 111 3.45 1.23 -9.83
CA LEU A 111 3.35 1.24 -11.29
C LEU A 111 2.98 -0.16 -11.75
N MET A 112 1.81 -0.30 -12.35
CA MET A 112 1.25 -1.57 -12.77
C MET A 112 1.73 -1.95 -14.18
N GLN A 113 1.66 -3.24 -14.50
CA GLN A 113 1.80 -3.67 -15.89
C GLN A 113 0.76 -2.97 -16.76
N GLY A 114 1.20 -2.38 -17.88
CA GLY A 114 0.38 -1.48 -18.71
C GLY A 114 0.69 0.00 -18.48
N GLY A 115 1.45 0.35 -17.43
CA GLY A 115 1.92 1.70 -17.17
C GLY A 115 0.98 2.55 -16.30
N SER A 116 -0.17 2.00 -15.90
CA SER A 116 -1.11 2.63 -14.98
C SER A 116 -0.53 2.79 -13.57
N ARG A 117 -0.85 3.90 -12.92
CA ARG A 117 -0.38 4.24 -11.59
C ARG A 117 -1.49 3.99 -10.58
N PHE A 118 -1.23 3.07 -9.65
CA PHE A 118 -2.11 2.82 -8.52
C PHE A 118 -1.65 3.63 -7.30
N PRO A 119 -2.38 4.67 -6.88
CA PRO A 119 -2.00 5.49 -5.74
C PRO A 119 -2.27 4.76 -4.41
N ILE A 120 -1.45 5.01 -3.40
CA ILE A 120 -1.69 4.55 -2.03
C ILE A 120 -1.94 5.78 -1.17
N TYR A 121 -3.21 6.02 -0.81
CA TYR A 121 -3.60 7.25 -0.11
C TYR A 121 -3.16 7.30 1.35
N ASP A 122 -3.10 6.15 2.01
CA ASP A 122 -2.64 6.06 3.41
C ASP A 122 -1.64 4.90 3.55
N PRO A 123 -0.34 5.16 3.31
CA PRO A 123 0.69 4.13 3.41
C PRO A 123 1.09 3.82 4.85
N ILE A 124 0.51 4.52 5.84
CA ILE A 124 0.88 4.39 7.24
C ILE A 124 -0.27 3.85 8.09
N ILE A 125 0.06 3.51 9.32
CA ILE A 125 -0.89 3.34 10.41
C ILE A 125 -0.43 4.23 11.56
N SER A 126 -1.35 4.94 12.20
CA SER A 126 -1.04 5.80 13.35
C SER A 126 -1.81 5.36 14.60
N PHE A 127 -1.18 5.50 15.75
CA PHE A 127 -1.79 5.23 17.05
C PHE A 127 -1.11 6.07 18.14
N SER A 128 -1.81 6.26 19.27
CA SER A 128 -1.24 6.94 20.42
C SER A 128 -0.61 5.93 21.39
N THR A 129 0.61 6.20 21.82
CA THR A 129 1.31 5.45 22.87
C THR A 129 1.85 6.42 23.92
N GLN A 130 1.50 6.20 25.19
CA GLN A 130 1.97 7.01 26.32
C GLN A 130 1.79 8.54 26.13
N GLY A 131 0.72 8.96 25.45
CA GLY A 131 0.43 10.38 25.19
C GLY A 131 1.15 10.99 23.98
N HIS A 132 1.93 10.20 23.24
CA HIS A 132 2.58 10.60 21.99
C HIS A 132 1.93 9.90 20.81
N ILE A 133 1.91 10.57 19.65
CA ILE A 133 1.47 9.96 18.39
C ILE A 133 2.67 9.25 17.78
N VAL A 134 2.46 8.01 17.36
CA VAL A 134 3.42 7.25 16.57
C VAL A 134 2.72 6.81 15.29
N TYR A 135 3.46 6.83 14.20
CA TYR A 135 3.01 6.25 12.94
C TYR A 135 4.04 5.28 12.39
N CYS A 136 3.59 4.28 11.64
CA CYS A 136 4.43 3.26 11.05
C CYS A 136 4.07 3.03 9.59
N LEU A 137 5.03 2.65 8.75
CA LEU A 137 4.76 2.12 7.42
C LEU A 137 3.85 0.88 7.55
N ALA A 138 2.65 0.93 6.97
CA ALA A 138 1.62 -0.11 7.08
C ALA A 138 1.85 -1.25 6.08
N VAL A 139 3.08 -1.77 6.05
CA VAL A 139 3.49 -2.91 5.24
C VAL A 139 4.18 -3.92 6.13
N VAL A 140 3.78 -5.18 6.01
CA VAL A 140 4.35 -6.29 6.76
C VAL A 140 5.31 -7.08 5.86
N LYS A 141 6.41 -7.55 6.44
CA LYS A 141 7.31 -8.46 5.74
C LYS A 141 6.60 -9.80 5.51
N GLY A 142 6.40 -10.15 4.24
CA GLY A 142 5.76 -11.38 3.79
C GLY A 142 6.75 -12.56 3.76
N GLU A 143 6.26 -13.74 4.11
CA GLU A 143 7.01 -15.00 4.06
C GLU A 143 6.99 -15.60 2.64
N GLY A 144 7.61 -14.91 1.69
CA GLY A 144 7.73 -15.38 0.29
C GLY A 144 6.52 -15.10 -0.60
N MET A 145 5.49 -14.42 -0.08
CA MET A 145 4.33 -13.98 -0.86
C MET A 145 4.20 -12.45 -0.86
N ASN A 146 3.65 -11.91 -1.96
CA ASN A 146 3.26 -10.51 -2.07
C ASN A 146 1.73 -10.41 -2.14
N ILE A 147 1.15 -9.65 -1.22
CA ILE A 147 -0.29 -9.43 -1.10
C ILE A 147 -0.50 -7.93 -0.99
N ILE A 148 -1.26 -7.35 -1.92
CA ILE A 148 -1.82 -6.01 -1.74
C ILE A 148 -3.10 -6.17 -0.93
N GLY A 149 -3.05 -5.69 0.30
CA GLY A 149 -4.16 -5.78 1.25
C GLY A 149 -5.13 -4.62 1.14
N GLN A 150 -6.22 -4.72 1.89
CA GLN A 150 -7.29 -3.72 1.93
C GLN A 150 -6.81 -2.32 2.31
N ASN A 151 -5.76 -2.18 3.13
CA ASN A 151 -5.20 -0.87 3.47
C ASN A 151 -4.77 -0.06 2.23
N PHE A 152 -4.18 -0.70 1.23
CA PHE A 152 -3.76 -0.01 -0.01
C PHE A 152 -4.91 0.21 -0.99
N MET A 153 -6.04 -0.48 -0.81
CA MET A 153 -7.25 -0.32 -1.63
C MET A 153 -8.18 0.80 -1.12
N THR A 154 -7.92 1.33 0.07
CA THR A 154 -8.80 2.29 0.74
C THR A 154 -8.83 3.63 -0.01
N GLY A 155 -10.03 4.16 -0.20
CA GLY A 155 -10.27 5.39 -0.98
C GLY A 155 -10.37 5.17 -2.49
N LEU A 156 -10.24 3.93 -2.98
CA LEU A 156 -10.30 3.59 -4.40
C LEU A 156 -11.57 2.83 -4.75
N ARG A 157 -11.99 2.96 -6.01
CA ARG A 157 -12.93 2.06 -6.68
C ARG A 157 -12.10 1.14 -7.57
N ILE A 158 -12.16 -0.16 -7.28
CA ILE A 158 -11.37 -1.22 -7.92
C ILE A 158 -12.33 -2.18 -8.62
#